data_AF-A0A7Y5BF35-F1
#
_entry.id   AF-A0A7Y5BF35-F1
#
_cell.length_a   1.000
_cell.length_b   1.000
_cell.length_c   1.000
_cell.angle_alpha   90.00
_cell.angle_beta   90.00
_cell.angle_gamma   90.00
#
_symmetry.space_group_name_H-M   'P 1'
#
loop_
_entity.id
_entity.type
_entity.pdbx_description
1 polymer ?
#
loop_
_entity_poly.entity_id
_entity_poly.type
_entity_poly.pdbx_seq_one_letter_code
_entity_poly.pdbx_strand_id
1 'polypeptide(L)'
;MFAYNSVTHGGDGFFLWAGQTTMDTGQGGCNDNLLFGNDFSHAPTNGIEATFSRNSFVNNLILECWHGIWGGYSYDTKVIANTFGLNAEGIALEHGQDNEFYRNVFWRDLNGIVLWQNPSQDPNWGYPKNRDTASRDPYLHENQFHDLAGAAVRLRDTKGARILGNLFGSVKEVVKVDGQAPGLQFRGNLVLATEAIPIPEGVDNSIETDPSYKPSPPLMLGSGNVIQGLDPKTEDYLARFQVAWYPLPSDFKGVEPLQDTVATFAPRPIEGGIRPFLKPGQLRGRRYILVDDWGPYDFKSPKLWPRTKIENGEQVFEVLGPPGMARLLRAVDMKIVATSADGENWKEIGHAPTHFPTPTFLRVKYEAGQSIDRQLEFEYVGEATTDFRGRVTPAGQPVRFGYRRFHLPIDWTVKWFAYDKGTQEPRTQYDAFRKLLEEGKTIREERVQELNYAWGGAIGPGLPADYFATLAEGTFQIPPGDYVLEVTSDDGVKVWIDDKLVIENWTWHGPTLDSAQVSLGGRHRIRIEHFEIDGYSTLKLSIRPK
;
A
#
# COMPACT_ATOMS: atom_id res chain seq x y z
N MET A 1 -22.70 -7.23 15.29
CA MET A 1 -23.10 -6.06 14.48
C MET A 1 -22.12 -4.93 14.73
N PHE A 2 -21.63 -4.31 13.66
CA PHE A 2 -20.74 -3.15 13.69
C PHE A 2 -21.27 -2.12 12.67
N ALA A 3 -21.77 -0.98 13.14
CA ALA A 3 -22.48 -0.04 12.28
C ALA A 3 -22.19 1.42 12.60
N TYR A 4 -22.18 2.24 11.55
CA TYR A 4 -22.00 3.69 11.62
C TYR A 4 -20.67 4.13 12.22
N ASN A 5 -19.57 3.42 11.91
CA ASN A 5 -18.23 3.75 12.40
C ASN A 5 -17.34 4.28 11.28
N SER A 6 -16.30 5.03 11.66
CA SER A 6 -15.22 5.40 10.77
C SER A 6 -13.94 4.72 11.26
N VAL A 7 -13.46 3.74 10.51
CA VAL A 7 -12.25 2.95 10.82
C VAL A 7 -11.25 3.11 9.68
N THR A 8 -10.93 4.37 9.41
CA THR A 8 -10.05 4.76 8.32
C THR A 8 -8.58 4.82 8.75
N HIS A 9 -7.65 4.73 7.80
CA HIS A 9 -6.20 4.88 8.05
C HIS A 9 -5.60 3.83 9.02
N GLY A 10 -6.27 2.69 9.20
CA GLY A 10 -5.74 1.50 9.89
C GLY A 10 -4.85 0.65 8.98
N GLY A 11 -4.27 -0.44 9.48
CA GLY A 11 -3.58 -1.44 8.65
C GLY A 11 -4.61 -2.19 7.81
N ASP A 12 -5.35 -3.08 8.45
CA ASP A 12 -6.70 -3.49 8.03
C ASP A 12 -7.74 -2.61 8.73
N GLY A 13 -8.80 -2.23 8.01
CA GLY A 13 -9.91 -1.44 8.56
C GLY A 13 -10.73 -2.27 9.55
N PHE A 14 -11.09 -3.50 9.19
CA PHE A 14 -11.81 -4.42 10.07
C PHE A 14 -11.40 -5.87 9.83
N PHE A 15 -10.90 -6.54 10.86
CA PHE A 15 -10.37 -7.91 10.76
C PHE A 15 -11.28 -8.92 11.48
N LEU A 16 -11.83 -9.86 10.70
CA LEU A 16 -12.62 -11.00 11.15
C LEU A 16 -11.86 -12.30 10.88
N TRP A 17 -11.16 -12.76 11.92
CA TRP A 17 -10.49 -14.06 11.88
C TRP A 17 -11.41 -15.17 12.43
N ALA A 18 -11.57 -16.24 11.65
CA ALA A 18 -12.37 -17.40 12.03
C ALA A 18 -11.82 -18.20 13.22
N GLY A 19 -10.56 -17.98 13.61
CA GLY A 19 -9.91 -18.68 14.71
C GLY A 19 -9.25 -19.99 14.31
N GLN A 20 -8.22 -20.38 15.06
CA GLN A 20 -7.45 -21.61 14.81
C GLN A 20 -8.32 -22.87 14.85
N THR A 21 -9.30 -22.92 15.76
CA THR A 21 -10.25 -24.05 15.85
C THR A 21 -10.96 -24.29 14.53
N THR A 22 -11.35 -23.23 13.82
CA THR A 22 -12.00 -23.35 12.50
C THR A 22 -11.02 -23.90 11.47
N MET A 23 -9.77 -23.42 11.48
CA MET A 23 -8.72 -23.92 10.57
C MET A 23 -8.40 -25.40 10.78
N ASP A 24 -8.41 -25.86 12.04
CA ASP A 24 -8.06 -27.23 12.40
C ASP A 24 -9.22 -28.23 12.21
N THR A 25 -10.46 -27.79 12.36
CA THR A 25 -11.63 -28.69 12.39
C THR A 25 -12.58 -28.52 11.22
N GLY A 26 -12.51 -27.39 10.51
CA GLY A 26 -13.54 -26.95 9.56
C GLY A 26 -14.85 -26.53 10.22
N GLN A 27 -14.94 -26.52 11.55
CA GLN A 27 -16.17 -26.18 12.29
C GLN A 27 -16.09 -24.79 12.89
N GLY A 28 -17.23 -24.09 12.97
CA GLY A 28 -17.31 -22.73 13.49
C GLY A 28 -17.14 -21.65 12.42
N GLY A 29 -16.35 -20.63 12.75
CA GLY A 29 -16.13 -19.43 11.94
C GLY A 29 -16.69 -18.17 12.57
N CYS A 30 -16.22 -17.02 12.09
CA CYS A 30 -16.73 -15.72 12.52
C CYS A 30 -17.95 -15.33 11.66
N ASN A 31 -19.08 -16.00 11.90
CA ASN A 31 -20.26 -15.94 11.03
C ASN A 31 -21.35 -15.03 11.59
N ASP A 32 -22.30 -14.68 10.71
CA ASP A 32 -23.56 -14.00 11.00
C ASP A 32 -23.39 -12.58 11.58
N ASN A 33 -22.28 -11.93 11.23
CA ASN A 33 -22.05 -10.53 11.55
C ASN A 33 -22.64 -9.62 10.48
N LEU A 34 -23.19 -8.49 10.92
CA LEU A 34 -23.59 -7.37 10.08
C LEU A 34 -22.59 -6.22 10.23
N LEU A 35 -21.99 -5.80 9.12
CA LEU A 35 -21.20 -4.57 8.97
C LEU A 35 -22.02 -3.58 8.13
N PHE A 36 -22.55 -2.53 8.77
CA PHE A 36 -23.49 -1.61 8.12
C PHE A 36 -23.04 -0.15 8.15
N GLY A 37 -22.99 0.52 7.00
CA GLY A 37 -22.85 1.99 6.98
C GLY A 37 -21.56 2.50 7.61
N ASN A 38 -20.47 1.75 7.52
CA ASN A 38 -19.16 2.15 8.05
C ASN A 38 -18.27 2.71 6.93
N ASP A 39 -17.29 3.54 7.31
CA ASP A 39 -16.18 3.97 6.45
C ASP A 39 -14.93 3.15 6.80
N PHE A 40 -14.49 2.30 5.89
CA PHE A 40 -13.27 1.47 6.01
C PHE A 40 -12.16 1.92 5.05
N SER A 41 -12.18 3.19 4.64
CA SER A 41 -11.26 3.70 3.62
C SER A 41 -9.81 3.86 4.12
N HIS A 42 -8.90 3.85 3.15
CA HIS A 42 -7.48 4.17 3.29
C HIS A 42 -6.67 3.13 4.07
N ALA A 43 -7.14 1.89 4.16
CA ALA A 43 -6.36 0.79 4.70
C ALA A 43 -5.22 0.41 3.73
N PRO A 44 -3.93 0.43 4.11
CA PRO A 44 -2.85 -0.01 3.24
C PRO A 44 -2.98 -1.45 2.75
N THR A 45 -3.67 -2.30 3.53
CA THR A 45 -4.04 -3.68 3.17
C THR A 45 -5.55 -3.74 2.91
N ASN A 46 -6.36 -4.21 3.86
CA ASN A 46 -7.75 -4.56 3.60
C ASN A 46 -8.72 -3.57 4.25
N GLY A 47 -9.71 -3.06 3.51
CA GLY A 47 -10.81 -2.31 4.13
C GLY A 47 -11.58 -3.20 5.11
N ILE A 48 -12.00 -4.38 4.63
CA ILE A 48 -12.53 -5.46 5.44
C ILE A 48 -11.75 -6.73 5.11
N GLU A 49 -11.21 -7.38 6.13
CA GLU A 49 -10.69 -8.74 6.02
C GLU A 49 -11.60 -9.70 6.77
N ALA A 50 -12.16 -10.68 6.07
CA ALA A 50 -13.06 -11.66 6.65
C ALA A 50 -12.84 -13.04 6.03
N THR A 51 -12.02 -13.87 6.67
CA THR A 51 -11.64 -15.17 6.12
C THR A 51 -12.43 -16.32 6.75
N PHE A 52 -12.68 -17.39 5.99
CA PHE A 52 -13.36 -18.61 6.44
C PHE A 52 -14.71 -18.34 7.15
N SER A 53 -15.51 -17.44 6.58
CA SER A 53 -16.69 -16.92 7.27
C SER A 53 -17.89 -16.62 6.37
N ARG A 54 -19.06 -16.51 6.99
CA ARG A 54 -20.33 -16.08 6.38
C ARG A 54 -20.83 -14.81 7.04
N ASN A 55 -20.89 -13.69 6.33
CA ASN A 55 -21.29 -12.41 6.92
C ASN A 55 -22.17 -11.56 5.98
N SER A 56 -22.65 -10.41 6.47
CA SER A 56 -23.37 -9.40 5.67
C SER A 56 -22.66 -8.05 5.77
N PHE A 57 -22.16 -7.56 4.64
CA PHE A 57 -21.50 -6.26 4.50
C PHE A 57 -22.40 -5.36 3.66
N VAL A 58 -23.02 -4.36 4.29
CA VAL A 58 -24.11 -3.59 3.69
C VAL A 58 -23.83 -2.08 3.77
N ASN A 59 -23.91 -1.38 2.65
CA ASN A 59 -23.84 0.10 2.59
C ASN A 59 -22.55 0.72 3.20
N ASN A 60 -21.42 0.02 3.18
CA ASN A 60 -20.14 0.56 3.65
C ASN A 60 -19.43 1.35 2.55
N LEU A 61 -18.60 2.32 2.96
CA LEU A 61 -17.69 3.06 2.10
C LEU A 61 -16.28 2.50 2.23
N ILE A 62 -15.66 2.13 1.11
CA ILE A 62 -14.36 1.45 1.10
C ILE A 62 -13.52 1.99 -0.05
N LEU A 63 -12.73 3.03 0.24
CA LEU A 63 -11.91 3.70 -0.75
C LEU A 63 -10.41 3.51 -0.53
N GLU A 64 -9.61 3.46 -1.59
CA GLU A 64 -8.14 3.54 -1.57
C GLU A 64 -7.44 2.48 -0.68
N CYS A 65 -7.95 1.24 -0.71
CA CYS A 65 -7.37 0.07 -0.06
C CYS A 65 -6.64 -0.83 -1.06
N TRP A 66 -5.74 -1.72 -0.60
CA TRP A 66 -5.25 -2.78 -1.49
C TRP A 66 -6.44 -3.65 -1.92
N HIS A 67 -7.10 -4.28 -0.94
CA HIS A 67 -8.38 -4.94 -1.15
C HIS A 67 -9.46 -4.15 -0.42
N GLY A 68 -10.55 -3.80 -1.10
CA GLY A 68 -11.72 -3.27 -0.40
C GLY A 68 -12.26 -4.33 0.57
N ILE A 69 -12.49 -5.53 0.06
CA ILE A 69 -12.73 -6.73 0.87
C ILE A 69 -11.72 -7.81 0.50
N TRP A 70 -10.98 -8.33 1.48
CA TRP A 70 -10.30 -9.62 1.40
C TRP A 70 -11.13 -10.67 2.14
N GLY A 71 -11.53 -11.74 1.46
CA GLY A 71 -12.42 -12.72 2.07
C GLY A 71 -12.14 -14.16 1.67
N GLY A 72 -10.87 -14.57 1.74
CA GLY A 72 -10.47 -15.96 1.48
C GLY A 72 -11.34 -16.98 2.23
N TYR A 73 -11.82 -17.99 1.51
CA TYR A 73 -12.70 -19.07 1.96
C TYR A 73 -14.05 -18.61 2.52
N SER A 74 -14.47 -17.38 2.23
CA SER A 74 -15.81 -16.91 2.61
C SER A 74 -16.90 -17.67 1.85
N TYR A 75 -17.99 -17.96 2.54
CA TYR A 75 -19.13 -18.68 1.98
C TYR A 75 -20.44 -18.02 2.39
N ASP A 76 -21.45 -18.09 1.53
CA ASP A 76 -22.78 -17.49 1.76
C ASP A 76 -22.75 -16.01 2.21
N THR A 77 -21.64 -15.30 1.94
CA THR A 77 -21.46 -13.91 2.37
C THR A 77 -22.19 -12.99 1.42
N LYS A 78 -22.86 -12.00 2.00
CA LYS A 78 -23.64 -10.99 1.27
C LYS A 78 -22.92 -9.65 1.29
N VAL A 79 -22.58 -9.14 0.11
CA VAL A 79 -21.99 -7.81 -0.08
C VAL A 79 -22.99 -6.97 -0.84
N ILE A 80 -23.68 -6.08 -0.13
CA ILE A 80 -24.87 -5.39 -0.62
C ILE A 80 -24.69 -3.88 -0.58
N ALA A 81 -24.87 -3.22 -1.72
CA ALA A 81 -24.96 -1.76 -1.83
C ALA A 81 -23.79 -0.98 -1.22
N ASN A 82 -22.59 -1.55 -1.19
CA ASN A 82 -21.38 -0.86 -0.74
C ASN A 82 -20.84 0.04 -1.86
N THR A 83 -20.09 1.07 -1.47
CA THR A 83 -19.38 1.96 -2.38
C THR A 83 -17.89 1.69 -2.29
N PHE A 84 -17.35 1.07 -3.32
CA PHE A 84 -15.93 0.85 -3.53
C PHE A 84 -15.36 1.89 -4.47
N GLY A 85 -14.09 2.25 -4.26
CA GLY A 85 -13.37 2.98 -5.27
C GLY A 85 -11.90 3.21 -4.96
N LEU A 86 -11.11 3.51 -5.99
CA LEU A 86 -9.67 3.79 -5.85
C LEU A 86 -8.85 2.62 -5.27
N ASN A 87 -9.43 1.42 -5.14
CA ASN A 87 -8.74 0.25 -4.61
C ASN A 87 -7.92 -0.44 -5.70
N ALA A 88 -6.97 -1.30 -5.34
CA ALA A 88 -6.37 -2.18 -6.34
C ALA A 88 -7.38 -3.27 -6.77
N GLU A 89 -8.11 -3.82 -5.79
CA GLU A 89 -9.19 -4.77 -6.00
C GLU A 89 -10.36 -4.38 -5.08
N GLY A 90 -11.54 -4.12 -5.64
CA GLY A 90 -12.72 -3.79 -4.82
C GLY A 90 -13.09 -4.95 -3.90
N ILE A 91 -13.16 -6.16 -4.45
CA ILE A 91 -13.40 -7.40 -3.71
C ILE A 91 -12.45 -8.49 -4.22
N ALA A 92 -11.79 -9.18 -3.30
CA ALA A 92 -10.89 -10.29 -3.57
C ALA A 92 -11.23 -11.50 -2.70
N LEU A 93 -11.78 -12.55 -3.32
CA LEU A 93 -12.10 -13.81 -2.62
C LEU A 93 -11.36 -14.98 -3.26
N GLU A 94 -10.44 -15.55 -2.49
CA GLU A 94 -9.89 -16.86 -2.73
C GLU A 94 -10.85 -17.95 -2.22
N HIS A 95 -11.03 -19.05 -2.95
CA HIS A 95 -11.79 -20.25 -2.53
C HIS A 95 -13.22 -19.97 -2.02
N GLY A 96 -13.87 -18.91 -2.52
CA GLY A 96 -15.19 -18.46 -2.06
C GLY A 96 -16.36 -19.26 -2.64
N GLN A 97 -17.43 -19.46 -1.84
CA GLN A 97 -18.56 -20.33 -2.20
C GLN A 97 -19.90 -19.61 -2.01
N ASP A 98 -20.79 -19.66 -3.00
CA ASP A 98 -22.20 -19.21 -2.85
C ASP A 98 -22.35 -17.75 -2.37
N ASN A 99 -21.35 -16.89 -2.61
CA ASN A 99 -21.36 -15.50 -2.17
C ASN A 99 -22.22 -14.62 -3.10
N GLU A 100 -22.90 -13.63 -2.53
CA GLU A 100 -23.77 -12.70 -3.24
C GLU A 100 -23.19 -11.27 -3.25
N PHE A 101 -23.14 -10.67 -4.43
CA PHE A 101 -22.71 -9.29 -4.65
C PHE A 101 -23.86 -8.55 -5.35
N TYR A 102 -24.54 -7.69 -4.59
CA TYR A 102 -25.78 -7.06 -5.02
C TYR A 102 -25.70 -5.54 -4.93
N ARG A 103 -25.96 -4.83 -6.04
CA ARG A 103 -26.06 -3.36 -6.08
C ARG A 103 -24.85 -2.57 -5.55
N ASN A 104 -23.66 -3.16 -5.56
CA ASN A 104 -22.45 -2.43 -5.19
C ASN A 104 -22.04 -1.47 -6.31
N VAL A 105 -21.38 -0.38 -5.93
CA VAL A 105 -20.74 0.56 -6.85
C VAL A 105 -19.24 0.39 -6.75
N PHE A 106 -18.57 0.25 -7.89
CA PHE A 106 -17.12 0.23 -8.03
C PHE A 106 -16.71 1.40 -8.91
N TRP A 107 -15.84 2.27 -8.39
CA TRP A 107 -15.47 3.50 -9.07
C TRP A 107 -13.97 3.72 -9.03
N ARG A 108 -13.30 3.78 -10.19
CA ARG A 108 -11.85 4.02 -10.28
C ARG A 108 -10.97 2.98 -9.58
N ASP A 109 -11.52 1.82 -9.23
CA ASP A 109 -10.71 0.67 -8.81
C ASP A 109 -9.82 0.22 -9.99
N LEU A 110 -8.69 -0.42 -9.69
CA LEU A 110 -7.93 -1.11 -10.73
C LEU A 110 -8.74 -2.33 -11.21
N ASN A 111 -9.16 -3.22 -10.32
CA ASN A 111 -10.08 -4.32 -10.62
C ASN A 111 -11.31 -4.26 -9.71
N GLY A 112 -12.48 -4.67 -10.23
CA GLY A 112 -13.73 -4.68 -9.46
C GLY A 112 -13.80 -5.87 -8.50
N ILE A 113 -14.19 -7.04 -9.02
CA ILE A 113 -14.33 -8.28 -8.26
C ILE A 113 -13.37 -9.35 -8.80
N VAL A 114 -12.52 -9.89 -7.95
CA VAL A 114 -11.51 -10.90 -8.26
C VAL A 114 -11.78 -12.16 -7.46
N LEU A 115 -12.09 -13.26 -8.14
CA LEU A 115 -12.44 -14.55 -7.54
C LEU A 115 -11.53 -15.64 -8.07
N TRP A 116 -10.97 -16.47 -7.18
CA TRP A 116 -10.10 -17.56 -7.63
C TRP A 116 -10.05 -18.75 -6.67
N GLN A 117 -9.48 -19.85 -7.14
CA GLN A 117 -8.98 -20.93 -6.30
C GLN A 117 -7.54 -21.27 -6.70
N ASN A 118 -6.74 -21.74 -5.74
CA ASN A 118 -5.44 -22.33 -6.04
C ASN A 118 -5.60 -23.81 -6.45
N PRO A 119 -4.63 -24.37 -7.22
CA PRO A 119 -4.68 -25.77 -7.66
C PRO A 119 -4.66 -26.79 -6.51
N SER A 120 -4.06 -26.42 -5.38
CA SER A 120 -3.97 -27.26 -4.18
C SER A 120 -4.08 -26.42 -2.92
N GLN A 121 -4.59 -27.02 -1.85
CA GLN A 121 -4.62 -26.44 -0.51
C GLN A 121 -3.46 -27.01 0.34
N ASP A 122 -3.12 -26.32 1.44
CA ASP A 122 -2.14 -26.85 2.38
C ASP A 122 -2.61 -28.21 2.93
N PRO A 123 -1.85 -29.30 2.71
CA PRO A 123 -2.26 -30.64 3.13
C PRO A 123 -2.31 -30.80 4.66
N ASN A 124 -1.74 -29.88 5.43
CA ASN A 124 -1.77 -29.91 6.88
C ASN A 124 -3.06 -29.30 7.45
N TRP A 125 -3.77 -28.46 6.70
CA TRP A 125 -4.99 -27.81 7.20
C TRP A 125 -6.14 -28.80 7.36
N GLY A 126 -6.89 -28.66 8.44
CA GLY A 126 -8.10 -29.44 8.67
C GLY A 126 -9.30 -28.92 7.90
N TYR A 127 -9.37 -27.62 7.64
CA TYR A 127 -10.46 -26.98 6.90
C TYR A 127 -10.75 -27.63 5.53
N PRO A 128 -9.80 -27.71 4.58
CA PRO A 128 -10.05 -28.31 3.26
C PRO A 128 -10.36 -29.82 3.30
N LYS A 129 -10.05 -30.50 4.42
CA LYS A 129 -10.39 -31.92 4.61
C LYS A 129 -11.86 -32.11 5.02
N ASN A 130 -12.48 -31.07 5.58
CA ASN A 130 -13.81 -31.13 6.18
C ASN A 130 -14.82 -30.20 5.48
N ARG A 131 -14.38 -29.33 4.58
CA ARG A 131 -15.19 -28.34 3.87
C ARG A 131 -14.87 -28.35 2.38
N ASP A 132 -15.87 -28.01 1.59
CA ASP A 132 -15.63 -27.62 0.20
C ASP A 132 -14.79 -26.34 0.18
N THR A 133 -13.82 -26.30 -0.72
CA THR A 133 -12.96 -25.14 -0.95
C THR A 133 -12.93 -24.77 -2.42
N ALA A 134 -13.83 -25.28 -3.25
CA ALA A 134 -13.94 -24.82 -4.63
C ALA A 134 -14.32 -23.33 -4.65
N SER A 135 -13.71 -22.55 -5.55
CA SER A 135 -14.26 -21.24 -5.91
C SER A 135 -15.48 -21.47 -6.80
N ARG A 136 -16.68 -21.22 -6.26
CA ARG A 136 -17.91 -21.63 -6.94
C ARG A 136 -19.14 -20.78 -6.66
N ASP A 137 -20.00 -20.77 -7.66
CA ASP A 137 -21.37 -20.27 -7.63
C ASP A 137 -21.55 -18.82 -7.13
N PRO A 138 -20.62 -17.87 -7.42
CA PRO A 138 -20.80 -16.49 -7.02
C PRO A 138 -21.97 -15.86 -7.78
N TYR A 139 -22.77 -15.04 -7.10
CA TYR A 139 -23.92 -14.35 -7.68
C TYR A 139 -23.71 -12.83 -7.70
N LEU A 140 -23.38 -12.28 -8.86
CA LEU A 140 -23.14 -10.87 -9.08
C LEU A 140 -24.33 -10.28 -9.83
N HIS A 141 -25.12 -9.43 -9.17
CA HIS A 141 -26.26 -8.81 -9.83
C HIS A 141 -26.52 -7.35 -9.47
N GLU A 142 -26.97 -6.60 -10.48
CA GLU A 142 -27.31 -5.18 -10.38
C GLU A 142 -26.17 -4.28 -9.85
N ASN A 143 -24.92 -4.73 -9.95
CA ASN A 143 -23.75 -3.91 -9.58
C ASN A 143 -23.42 -2.92 -10.68
N GLN A 144 -22.70 -1.86 -10.30
CA GLN A 144 -22.23 -0.82 -11.21
C GLN A 144 -20.71 -0.73 -11.15
N PHE A 145 -20.05 -0.90 -12.29
CA PHE A 145 -18.61 -0.75 -12.44
C PHE A 145 -18.33 0.44 -13.32
N HIS A 146 -17.58 1.43 -12.82
CA HIS A 146 -17.34 2.69 -13.50
C HIS A 146 -15.86 3.08 -13.49
N ASP A 147 -15.31 3.31 -14.69
CA ASP A 147 -13.96 3.84 -14.88
C ASP A 147 -12.84 2.96 -14.28
N LEU A 148 -12.90 1.65 -14.58
CA LEU A 148 -11.91 0.66 -14.11
C LEU A 148 -10.79 0.48 -15.15
N ALA A 149 -9.55 0.70 -14.70
CA ALA A 149 -8.35 0.56 -15.54
C ALA A 149 -7.94 -0.90 -15.79
N GLY A 150 -8.58 -1.85 -15.12
CA GLY A 150 -8.42 -3.30 -15.25
C GLY A 150 -9.76 -4.01 -15.48
N ALA A 151 -9.88 -5.23 -14.98
CA ALA A 151 -11.07 -6.06 -15.20
C ALA A 151 -12.18 -5.72 -14.19
N ALA A 152 -13.41 -5.59 -14.66
CA ALA A 152 -14.57 -5.42 -13.78
C ALA A 152 -14.84 -6.70 -12.97
N VAL A 153 -14.81 -7.86 -13.64
CA VAL A 153 -14.84 -9.17 -12.98
C VAL A 153 -13.68 -10.01 -13.49
N ARG A 154 -12.92 -10.60 -12.57
CA ARG A 154 -11.84 -11.54 -12.89
C ARG A 154 -12.12 -12.88 -12.21
N LEU A 155 -12.22 -13.92 -13.01
CA LEU A 155 -12.45 -15.29 -12.57
C LEU A 155 -11.21 -16.13 -12.84
N ARG A 156 -10.70 -16.82 -11.83
CA ARG A 156 -9.61 -17.79 -12.01
C ARG A 156 -10.01 -19.14 -11.46
N ASP A 157 -10.17 -20.13 -12.35
CA ASP A 157 -10.65 -21.46 -11.98
C ASP A 157 -11.94 -21.45 -11.13
N THR A 158 -12.89 -20.58 -11.47
CA THR A 158 -14.13 -20.35 -10.69
C THR A 158 -15.35 -20.84 -11.46
N LYS A 159 -16.10 -21.80 -10.90
CA LYS A 159 -17.26 -22.41 -11.57
C LYS A 159 -18.58 -21.75 -11.21
N GLY A 160 -19.57 -21.86 -12.11
CA GLY A 160 -20.96 -21.52 -11.82
C GLY A 160 -21.25 -20.03 -11.59
N ALA A 161 -20.33 -19.13 -11.97
CA ALA A 161 -20.53 -17.70 -11.78
C ALA A 161 -21.77 -17.19 -12.52
N ARG A 162 -22.60 -16.41 -11.83
CA ARG A 162 -23.79 -15.77 -12.40
C ARG A 162 -23.63 -14.26 -12.35
N ILE A 163 -23.49 -13.63 -13.52
CA ILE A 163 -23.27 -12.19 -13.68
C ILE A 163 -24.48 -11.61 -14.42
N LEU A 164 -25.46 -11.11 -13.67
CA LEU A 164 -26.80 -10.78 -14.17
C LEU A 164 -27.17 -9.31 -13.93
N GLY A 165 -27.61 -8.59 -14.97
CA GLY A 165 -28.20 -7.26 -14.79
C GLY A 165 -27.23 -6.17 -14.30
N ASN A 166 -25.93 -6.33 -14.50
CA ASN A 166 -24.92 -5.35 -14.07
C ASN A 166 -24.70 -4.26 -15.13
N LEU A 167 -24.22 -3.11 -14.69
CA LEU A 167 -23.76 -2.00 -15.53
C LEU A 167 -22.22 -1.96 -15.53
N PHE A 168 -21.62 -1.99 -16.71
CA PHE A 168 -20.18 -1.86 -16.93
C PHE A 168 -19.90 -0.61 -17.76
N GLY A 169 -19.55 0.50 -17.12
CA GLY A 169 -19.22 1.77 -17.76
C GLY A 169 -17.72 2.06 -17.76
N SER A 170 -17.14 2.32 -18.94
CA SER A 170 -15.73 2.72 -19.07
C SER A 170 -14.77 1.75 -18.39
N VAL A 171 -14.94 0.44 -18.62
CA VAL A 171 -14.05 -0.60 -18.08
C VAL A 171 -13.08 -1.08 -19.14
N LYS A 172 -11.84 -1.41 -18.76
CA LYS A 172 -10.86 -1.95 -19.71
C LYS A 172 -11.24 -3.36 -20.19
N GLU A 173 -11.78 -4.18 -19.30
CA GLU A 173 -12.21 -5.55 -19.59
C GLU A 173 -13.44 -5.90 -18.74
N VAL A 174 -14.50 -6.43 -19.35
CA VAL A 174 -15.76 -6.73 -18.62
C VAL A 174 -15.59 -7.95 -17.74
N VAL A 175 -15.21 -9.08 -18.34
CA VAL A 175 -14.93 -10.32 -17.62
C VAL A 175 -13.62 -10.90 -18.15
N LYS A 176 -12.64 -11.03 -17.26
CA LYS A 176 -11.40 -11.75 -17.51
C LYS A 176 -11.48 -13.15 -16.93
N VAL A 177 -11.20 -14.16 -17.74
CA VAL A 177 -11.10 -15.56 -17.29
C VAL A 177 -9.65 -16.03 -17.42
N ASP A 178 -8.99 -16.29 -16.29
CA ASP A 178 -7.69 -16.96 -16.25
C ASP A 178 -7.88 -18.42 -15.83
N GLY A 179 -7.71 -19.38 -16.75
CA GLY A 179 -8.02 -20.79 -16.48
C GLY A 179 -9.46 -21.13 -16.86
N GLN A 180 -10.21 -21.75 -15.96
CA GLN A 180 -11.54 -22.31 -16.26
C GLN A 180 -12.68 -21.53 -15.57
N ALA A 181 -13.80 -21.33 -16.28
CA ALA A 181 -15.04 -20.78 -15.71
C ALA A 181 -16.29 -21.57 -16.16
N PRO A 182 -16.38 -22.87 -15.84
CA PRO A 182 -17.45 -23.72 -16.36
C PRO A 182 -18.80 -23.29 -15.77
N GLY A 183 -19.82 -23.22 -16.64
CA GLY A 183 -21.16 -22.82 -16.24
C GLY A 183 -21.34 -21.32 -15.97
N LEU A 184 -20.40 -20.47 -16.42
CA LEU A 184 -20.55 -19.01 -16.39
C LEU A 184 -21.84 -18.58 -17.10
N GLN A 185 -22.66 -17.79 -16.42
CA GLN A 185 -23.84 -17.15 -16.98
C GLN A 185 -23.62 -15.64 -17.01
N PHE A 186 -23.78 -15.05 -18.19
CA PHE A 186 -23.66 -13.61 -18.40
C PHE A 186 -24.95 -13.10 -19.09
N ARG A 187 -25.88 -12.48 -18.34
CA ARG A 187 -27.20 -12.14 -18.88
C ARG A 187 -27.74 -10.78 -18.46
N GLY A 188 -28.45 -10.10 -19.35
CA GLY A 188 -29.15 -8.86 -19.02
C GLY A 188 -28.24 -7.69 -18.66
N ASN A 189 -26.94 -7.76 -18.94
CA ASN A 189 -25.98 -6.72 -18.56
C ASN A 189 -25.97 -5.57 -19.57
N LEU A 190 -25.65 -4.36 -19.12
CA LEU A 190 -25.39 -3.20 -19.95
C LEU A 190 -23.89 -2.88 -19.94
N VAL A 191 -23.27 -2.80 -21.11
CA VAL A 191 -21.86 -2.45 -21.29
C VAL A 191 -21.77 -1.14 -22.07
N LEU A 192 -21.16 -0.12 -21.45
CA LEU A 192 -20.85 1.16 -22.07
C LEU A 192 -19.32 1.25 -22.22
N ALA A 193 -18.81 1.15 -23.45
CA ALA A 193 -17.37 1.02 -23.71
C ALA A 193 -16.88 1.94 -24.84
N THR A 194 -15.58 2.23 -24.87
CA THR A 194 -14.99 3.12 -25.90
C THR A 194 -15.16 2.55 -27.31
N GLU A 195 -15.04 1.23 -27.39
CA GLU A 195 -15.17 0.42 -28.58
C GLU A 195 -15.79 -0.93 -28.19
N ALA A 196 -16.11 -1.76 -29.18
CA ALA A 196 -16.60 -3.10 -28.90
C ALA A 196 -15.50 -3.93 -28.21
N ILE A 197 -15.64 -4.12 -26.90
CA ILE A 197 -14.74 -4.96 -26.09
C ILE A 197 -15.29 -6.40 -25.98
N PRO A 198 -14.43 -7.42 -25.85
CA PRO A 198 -14.88 -8.79 -25.66
C PRO A 198 -15.75 -8.95 -24.40
N ILE A 199 -16.84 -9.70 -24.53
CA ILE A 199 -17.70 -10.11 -23.42
C ILE A 199 -17.92 -11.63 -23.47
N PRO A 200 -18.24 -12.29 -22.34
CA PRO A 200 -18.63 -13.70 -22.35
C PRO A 200 -19.87 -13.94 -23.22
N GLU A 201 -20.01 -15.15 -23.73
CA GLU A 201 -21.26 -15.60 -24.36
C GLU A 201 -22.42 -15.50 -23.36
N GLY A 202 -23.56 -15.01 -23.83
CA GLY A 202 -24.65 -14.61 -22.96
C GLY A 202 -25.92 -14.27 -23.70
N VAL A 203 -26.99 -14.01 -22.95
CA VAL A 203 -28.30 -13.64 -23.50
C VAL A 203 -28.73 -12.28 -22.97
N ASP A 204 -29.47 -11.53 -23.78
CA ASP A 204 -30.09 -10.24 -23.43
C ASP A 204 -29.11 -9.17 -22.92
N ASN A 205 -27.83 -9.24 -23.30
CA ASN A 205 -26.85 -8.19 -22.98
C ASN A 205 -26.94 -7.04 -24.00
N SER A 206 -26.85 -5.81 -23.52
CA SER A 206 -26.81 -4.60 -24.34
C SER A 206 -25.41 -4.00 -24.32
N ILE A 207 -24.90 -3.60 -25.48
CA ILE A 207 -23.60 -2.94 -25.63
C ILE A 207 -23.81 -1.61 -26.35
N GLU A 208 -23.33 -0.54 -25.74
CA GLU A 208 -23.26 0.80 -26.32
C GLU A 208 -21.79 1.21 -26.41
N THR A 209 -21.40 1.78 -27.55
CA THR A 209 -20.03 2.22 -27.79
C THR A 209 -19.96 3.73 -28.03
N ASP A 210 -19.18 4.44 -27.23
CA ASP A 210 -18.92 5.88 -27.38
C ASP A 210 -17.47 6.20 -26.95
N PRO A 211 -16.69 6.99 -27.72
CA PRO A 211 -15.32 7.36 -27.37
C PRO A 211 -15.12 7.98 -25.98
N SER A 212 -16.16 8.56 -25.39
CA SER A 212 -16.15 9.10 -24.02
C SER A 212 -16.15 8.04 -22.93
N TYR A 213 -16.55 6.79 -23.23
CA TYR A 213 -16.53 5.67 -22.29
C TYR A 213 -15.12 5.06 -22.13
N LYS A 214 -14.10 5.90 -21.98
CA LYS A 214 -12.70 5.49 -21.86
C LYS A 214 -12.29 5.42 -20.39
N PRO A 215 -11.74 4.27 -19.92
CA PRO A 215 -11.17 4.21 -18.58
C PRO A 215 -9.98 5.16 -18.48
N SER A 216 -9.95 5.93 -17.42
CA SER A 216 -8.82 6.78 -17.05
C SER A 216 -7.68 5.91 -16.48
N PRO A 217 -6.45 6.45 -16.37
CA PRO A 217 -5.32 5.72 -15.79
C PRO A 217 -5.57 5.26 -14.34
N PRO A 218 -4.96 4.14 -13.90
CA PRO A 218 -5.12 3.65 -12.53
C PRO A 218 -4.50 4.61 -11.52
N LEU A 219 -5.00 4.58 -10.28
CA LEU A 219 -4.48 5.34 -9.14
C LEU A 219 -3.73 4.45 -8.12
N MET A 220 -3.85 3.14 -8.25
CA MET A 220 -3.20 2.14 -7.42
C MET A 220 -2.70 0.98 -8.29
N LEU A 221 -1.56 0.41 -7.91
CA LEU A 221 -0.99 -0.80 -8.51
C LEU A 221 -1.66 -2.05 -7.94
N GLY A 222 -1.62 -3.17 -8.68
CA GLY A 222 -2.14 -4.46 -8.21
C GLY A 222 -1.51 -4.98 -6.91
N SER A 223 -0.33 -4.47 -6.54
CA SER A 223 0.34 -4.75 -5.26
C SER A 223 -0.20 -3.94 -4.09
N GLY A 224 -1.27 -3.16 -4.29
CA GLY A 224 -1.82 -2.27 -3.27
C GLY A 224 -1.05 -0.96 -3.13
N ASN A 225 0.07 -0.74 -3.82
CA ASN A 225 0.80 0.52 -3.72
C ASN A 225 0.10 1.65 -4.49
N VAL A 226 -0.12 2.79 -3.83
CA VAL A 226 -0.61 4.01 -4.49
C VAL A 226 0.38 4.51 -5.53
N ILE A 227 -0.12 4.96 -6.68
CA ILE A 227 0.72 5.56 -7.72
C ILE A 227 1.03 6.99 -7.29
N GLN A 228 2.32 7.23 -6.99
CA GLN A 228 2.82 8.53 -6.54
C GLN A 228 2.91 9.53 -7.70
N GLY A 229 2.95 10.83 -7.37
CA GLY A 229 3.10 11.92 -8.34
C GLY A 229 1.81 12.31 -9.07
N LEU A 230 0.70 11.64 -8.78
CA LEU A 230 -0.63 12.04 -9.23
C LEU A 230 -1.23 13.07 -8.27
N ASP A 231 -1.98 14.04 -8.80
CA ASP A 231 -2.64 15.13 -8.07
C ASP A 231 -1.69 15.84 -7.10
N PRO A 232 -0.70 16.60 -7.62
CA PRO A 232 0.24 17.32 -6.78
C PRO A 232 -0.49 18.27 -5.82
N LYS A 233 -1.58 18.89 -6.30
CA LYS A 233 -2.49 19.70 -5.49
C LYS A 233 -3.27 18.86 -4.50
N THR A 234 -3.23 19.28 -3.24
CA THR A 234 -4.03 18.68 -2.17
C THR A 234 -5.52 18.71 -2.47
N GLU A 235 -6.02 19.77 -3.09
CA GLU A 235 -7.43 19.94 -3.45
C GLU A 235 -7.91 18.88 -4.44
N ASP A 236 -7.14 18.64 -5.50
CA ASP A 236 -7.44 17.63 -6.52
C ASP A 236 -7.41 16.22 -5.90
N TYR A 237 -6.42 15.94 -5.06
CA TYR A 237 -6.32 14.68 -4.34
C TYR A 237 -7.54 14.44 -3.43
N LEU A 238 -7.97 15.46 -2.69
CA LEU A 238 -9.14 15.35 -1.80
C LEU A 238 -10.46 15.26 -2.58
N ALA A 239 -10.52 15.83 -3.80
CA ALA A 239 -11.71 15.74 -4.66
C ALA A 239 -12.04 14.30 -5.06
N ARG A 240 -11.03 13.41 -5.13
CA ARG A 240 -11.23 11.97 -5.40
C ARG A 240 -12.20 11.29 -4.43
N PHE A 241 -12.25 11.74 -3.18
CA PHE A 241 -13.04 11.09 -2.13
C PHE A 241 -14.45 11.68 -1.98
N GLN A 242 -14.85 12.59 -2.88
CA GLN A 242 -16.19 13.17 -2.91
C GLN A 242 -17.14 12.24 -3.66
N VAL A 243 -17.45 11.11 -3.03
CA VAL A 243 -18.38 10.11 -3.58
C VAL A 243 -19.76 10.21 -2.92
N ALA A 244 -20.80 9.86 -3.67
CA ALA A 244 -22.15 9.78 -3.13
C ALA A 244 -22.26 8.55 -2.21
N TRP A 245 -22.39 8.80 -0.91
CA TRP A 245 -22.56 7.76 0.09
C TRP A 245 -23.47 8.26 1.22
N TYR A 246 -24.44 7.43 1.59
CA TYR A 246 -25.52 7.77 2.51
C TYR A 246 -25.52 6.75 3.65
N PRO A 247 -24.71 6.95 4.71
CA PRO A 247 -24.51 5.92 5.73
C PRO A 247 -25.72 5.72 6.64
N LEU A 248 -26.46 6.78 6.97
CA LEU A 248 -27.52 6.73 7.98
C LEU A 248 -28.92 6.60 7.36
N PRO A 249 -29.90 5.99 8.06
CA PRO A 249 -31.28 5.91 7.57
C PRO A 249 -31.91 7.27 7.25
N SER A 250 -31.53 8.31 7.99
CA SER A 250 -31.97 9.70 7.73
C SER A 250 -31.48 10.24 6.38
N ASP A 251 -30.38 9.70 5.87
CA ASP A 251 -29.70 10.16 4.67
C ASP A 251 -30.35 9.57 3.39
N PHE A 252 -31.26 8.59 3.54
CA PHE A 252 -31.90 7.88 2.42
C PHE A 252 -33.00 8.67 1.70
N LYS A 253 -33.36 9.86 2.18
CA LYS A 253 -34.47 10.61 1.61
C LYS A 253 -34.17 11.03 0.17
N GLY A 254 -34.92 10.50 -0.80
CA GLY A 254 -34.78 10.82 -2.22
C GLY A 254 -33.69 10.04 -2.96
N VAL A 255 -33.21 8.92 -2.38
CA VAL A 255 -32.28 7.98 -3.04
C VAL A 255 -32.92 6.60 -3.25
N GLU A 256 -34.17 6.57 -3.72
CA GLU A 256 -34.77 5.37 -4.27
C GLU A 256 -34.03 4.97 -5.58
N PRO A 257 -33.66 3.70 -5.81
CA PRO A 257 -34.06 2.47 -5.12
C PRO A 257 -33.06 1.95 -4.07
N LEU A 258 -31.98 2.69 -3.76
CA LEU A 258 -31.00 2.29 -2.74
C LEU A 258 -31.68 2.09 -1.37
N GLN A 259 -32.59 3.00 -1.01
CA GLN A 259 -33.36 2.94 0.22
C GLN A 259 -34.03 1.56 0.41
N ASP A 260 -34.74 1.07 -0.61
CA ASP A 260 -35.48 -0.20 -0.53
C ASP A 260 -34.55 -1.40 -0.32
N THR A 261 -33.35 -1.35 -0.89
CA THR A 261 -32.34 -2.41 -0.76
C THR A 261 -31.75 -2.49 0.65
N VAL A 262 -31.45 -1.35 1.27
CA VAL A 262 -30.66 -1.33 2.52
C VAL A 262 -31.48 -1.15 3.79
N ALA A 263 -32.71 -0.62 3.70
CA ALA A 263 -33.52 -0.28 4.86
C ALA A 263 -33.80 -1.46 5.80
N THR A 264 -33.92 -2.68 5.26
CA THR A 264 -34.17 -3.91 6.03
C THR A 264 -32.97 -4.34 6.90
N PHE A 265 -31.77 -3.91 6.54
CA PHE A 265 -30.54 -4.19 7.28
C PHE A 265 -30.16 -3.07 8.24
N ALA A 266 -30.71 -1.87 8.06
CA ALA A 266 -30.24 -0.67 8.73
C ALA A 266 -30.56 -0.69 10.24
N PRO A 267 -29.55 -0.76 11.13
CA PRO A 267 -29.81 -0.71 12.56
C PRO A 267 -30.26 0.69 12.99
N ARG A 268 -30.95 0.79 14.14
CA ARG A 268 -31.28 2.11 14.71
C ARG A 268 -29.98 2.79 15.21
N PRO A 269 -29.67 4.03 14.78
CA PRO A 269 -28.55 4.78 15.36
C PRO A 269 -28.71 4.99 16.87
N ILE A 270 -27.59 5.05 17.59
CA ILE A 270 -27.58 5.31 19.04
C ILE A 270 -28.08 6.73 19.32
N GLU A 271 -29.00 6.88 20.26
CA GLU A 271 -29.50 8.19 20.68
C GLU A 271 -28.37 9.05 21.27
N GLY A 272 -28.22 10.28 20.76
CA GLY A 272 -27.11 11.16 21.14
C GLY A 272 -25.74 10.74 20.60
N GLY A 273 -25.68 9.72 19.72
CA GLY A 273 -24.45 9.28 19.07
C GLY A 273 -23.78 10.37 18.22
N ILE A 274 -22.45 10.36 18.18
CA ILE A 274 -21.67 11.26 17.34
C ILE A 274 -21.62 10.70 15.92
N ARG A 275 -21.75 11.55 14.89
CA ARG A 275 -21.49 11.17 13.50
C ARG A 275 -19.96 11.07 13.27
N PRO A 276 -19.38 9.88 13.07
CA PRO A 276 -17.92 9.70 13.16
C PRO A 276 -17.17 9.92 11.84
N PHE A 277 -17.86 10.24 10.75
CA PHE A 277 -17.27 10.34 9.41
C PHE A 277 -16.51 11.65 9.21
N LEU A 278 -15.41 11.58 8.46
CA LEU A 278 -14.59 12.74 8.10
C LEU A 278 -15.40 13.73 7.24
N LYS A 279 -15.37 15.01 7.64
CA LYS A 279 -16.07 16.09 6.93
C LYS A 279 -15.39 16.38 5.59
N PRO A 280 -16.14 16.81 4.54
CA PRO A 280 -15.55 17.27 3.29
C PRO A 280 -14.42 18.28 3.52
N GLY A 281 -13.32 18.13 2.77
CA GLY A 281 -12.13 18.99 2.89
C GLY A 281 -11.16 18.63 4.02
N GLN A 282 -11.50 17.72 4.95
CA GLN A 282 -10.51 17.20 5.91
C GLN A 282 -9.47 16.33 5.20
N LEU A 283 -8.20 16.48 5.61
CA LEU A 283 -7.11 15.63 5.17
C LEU A 283 -7.46 14.16 5.42
N ARG A 284 -7.25 13.33 4.40
CA ARG A 284 -7.58 11.91 4.39
C ARG A 284 -6.79 11.23 3.28
N GLY A 285 -6.78 9.90 3.28
CA GLY A 285 -6.11 9.15 2.24
C GLY A 285 -4.72 8.69 2.63
N ARG A 286 -4.21 7.73 1.88
CA ARG A 286 -2.88 7.13 2.10
C ARG A 286 -1.75 8.16 2.01
N ARG A 287 -1.97 9.29 1.32
CA ARG A 287 -1.05 10.45 1.34
C ARG A 287 -0.83 11.00 2.75
N TYR A 288 -1.79 10.82 3.66
CA TYR A 288 -1.76 11.40 5.01
C TYR A 288 -1.67 10.34 6.13
N ILE A 289 -1.35 9.09 5.79
CA ILE A 289 -0.88 8.08 6.76
C ILE A 289 0.61 8.33 6.97
N LEU A 290 0.92 9.18 7.95
CA LEU A 290 2.28 9.61 8.25
C LEU A 290 2.67 9.08 9.62
N VAL A 291 3.67 8.20 9.66
CA VAL A 291 4.16 7.57 10.90
C VAL A 291 5.64 7.92 11.06
N ASP A 292 5.99 8.56 12.17
CA ASP A 292 7.39 8.79 12.54
C ASP A 292 7.81 7.94 13.75
N ASP A 293 8.99 8.23 14.31
CA ASP A 293 9.56 7.55 15.47
C ASP A 293 8.66 7.56 16.72
N TRP A 294 7.65 8.44 16.77
CA TRP A 294 6.70 8.57 17.88
C TRP A 294 5.30 8.03 17.54
N GLY A 295 5.11 7.52 16.31
CA GLY A 295 3.84 6.94 15.85
C GLY A 295 3.11 7.82 14.82
N PRO A 296 1.78 7.64 14.69
CA PRO A 296 0.97 8.40 13.75
C PRO A 296 0.97 9.89 14.05
N TYR A 297 1.20 10.71 13.02
CA TYR A 297 1.15 12.16 13.12
C TYR A 297 -0.29 12.68 13.05
N ASP A 298 -0.68 13.50 14.04
CA ASP A 298 -2.06 13.97 14.22
C ASP A 298 -2.31 15.41 13.74
N PHE A 299 -1.34 16.01 13.02
CA PHE A 299 -1.39 17.36 12.46
C PHE A 299 -1.44 18.52 13.48
N LYS A 300 -1.23 18.26 14.77
CA LYS A 300 -1.28 19.31 15.82
C LYS A 300 0.04 20.03 16.09
N SER A 301 1.11 19.68 15.40
CA SER A 301 2.40 20.38 15.48
C SER A 301 3.00 20.54 14.10
N PRO A 302 3.77 21.60 13.81
CA PRO A 302 4.42 21.74 12.52
C PRO A 302 5.37 20.57 12.24
N LYS A 303 5.40 20.09 11.00
CA LYS A 303 6.27 18.98 10.60
C LYS A 303 6.76 19.18 9.17
N LEU A 304 8.02 18.84 8.91
CA LEU A 304 8.56 18.80 7.56
C LEU A 304 8.60 17.34 7.10
N TRP A 305 7.87 17.02 6.03
CA TRP A 305 7.71 15.65 5.55
C TRP A 305 8.18 15.50 4.09
N PRO A 306 9.09 14.57 3.76
CA PRO A 306 9.49 14.33 2.38
C PRO A 306 8.34 13.72 1.57
N ARG A 307 8.06 14.27 0.37
CA ARG A 307 6.96 13.84 -0.50
C ARG A 307 7.41 13.11 -1.77
N THR A 308 8.61 13.40 -2.26
CA THR A 308 9.15 12.76 -3.46
C THR A 308 10.40 11.97 -3.12
N LYS A 309 10.90 11.15 -4.05
CA LYS A 309 12.28 10.67 -3.99
C LYS A 309 13.24 11.83 -4.29
N ILE A 310 14.52 11.59 -4.04
CA ILE A 310 15.58 12.51 -4.48
C ILE A 310 15.77 12.31 -5.98
N GLU A 311 15.52 13.35 -6.77
CA GLU A 311 15.69 13.35 -8.23
C GLU A 311 16.61 14.51 -8.61
N ASN A 312 17.69 14.23 -9.34
CA ASN A 312 18.71 15.23 -9.71
C ASN A 312 19.26 16.04 -8.52
N GLY A 313 19.32 15.42 -7.34
CA GLY A 313 19.77 16.08 -6.11
C GLY A 313 18.72 16.98 -5.47
N GLU A 314 17.45 16.94 -5.88
CA GLU A 314 16.36 17.71 -5.27
C GLU A 314 15.24 16.80 -4.74
N GLN A 315 14.53 17.27 -3.73
CA GLN A 315 13.37 16.60 -3.16
C GLN A 315 12.31 17.63 -2.77
N VAL A 316 11.04 17.29 -2.99
CA VAL A 316 9.90 18.06 -2.50
C VAL A 316 9.55 17.60 -1.09
N PHE A 317 9.37 18.58 -0.21
CA PHE A 317 8.85 18.41 1.14
C PHE A 317 7.51 19.13 1.27
N GLU A 318 6.62 18.61 2.13
CA GLU A 318 5.44 19.31 2.61
C GLU A 318 5.69 19.74 4.05
N VAL A 319 5.42 21.01 4.33
CA VAL A 319 5.33 21.57 5.67
C VAL A 319 3.88 21.40 6.11
N LEU A 320 3.67 20.51 7.07
CA LEU A 320 2.38 20.17 7.64
C LEU A 320 2.20 20.86 8.99
N GLY A 321 0.97 20.90 9.47
CA GLY A 321 0.62 21.37 10.80
C GLY A 321 -0.35 22.55 10.77
N PRO A 322 -0.63 23.14 11.94
CA PRO A 322 -1.61 24.19 12.06
C PRO A 322 -1.15 25.50 11.39
N PRO A 323 -2.09 26.36 10.96
CA PRO A 323 -1.79 27.65 10.35
C PRO A 323 -0.77 28.50 11.13
N GLY A 324 0.22 29.04 10.44
CA GLY A 324 1.23 29.90 11.06
C GLY A 324 2.35 30.27 10.11
N MET A 325 3.46 30.77 10.65
CA MET A 325 4.65 31.17 9.89
C MET A 325 5.87 30.39 10.38
N ALA A 326 6.64 29.87 9.44
CA ALA A 326 7.91 29.22 9.71
C ALA A 326 9.09 30.06 9.22
N ARG A 327 10.17 30.04 10.00
CA ARG A 327 11.43 30.72 9.74
C ARG A 327 12.57 29.71 9.84
N LEU A 328 13.37 29.56 8.78
CA LEU A 328 14.53 28.67 8.81
C LEU A 328 15.59 29.22 9.78
N LEU A 329 16.07 28.35 10.67
CA LEU A 329 17.11 28.63 11.67
C LEU A 329 18.46 28.09 11.21
N ARG A 330 18.47 26.88 10.64
CA ARG A 330 19.68 26.14 10.30
C ARG A 330 19.44 25.26 9.09
N ALA A 331 20.42 25.22 8.19
CA ALA A 331 20.46 24.34 7.05
C ALA A 331 21.86 23.73 6.93
N VAL A 332 21.95 22.41 6.77
CA VAL A 332 23.20 21.66 6.63
C VAL A 332 23.07 20.75 5.42
N ASP A 333 23.91 20.97 4.40
CA ASP A 333 23.94 20.23 3.12
C ASP A 333 22.58 20.15 2.40
N MET A 334 21.71 21.13 2.67
CA MET A 334 20.35 21.25 2.14
C MET A 334 20.04 22.72 1.92
N LYS A 335 19.45 23.07 0.78
CA LYS A 335 19.05 24.43 0.43
C LYS A 335 17.62 24.46 -0.09
N ILE A 336 16.77 25.31 0.48
CA ILE A 336 15.43 25.56 -0.06
C ILE A 336 15.59 26.41 -1.31
N VAL A 337 15.09 25.90 -2.44
CA VAL A 337 15.19 26.58 -3.75
C VAL A 337 13.85 27.14 -4.21
N ALA A 338 12.72 26.58 -3.78
CA ALA A 338 11.40 27.11 -4.11
C ALA A 338 10.36 26.79 -3.04
N THR A 339 9.28 27.59 -3.01
CA THR A 339 8.07 27.33 -2.21
C THR A 339 6.85 27.23 -3.11
N SER A 340 5.82 26.50 -2.65
CA SER A 340 4.54 26.42 -3.34
C SER A 340 3.42 26.22 -2.32
N ALA A 341 2.31 26.94 -2.46
CA ALA A 341 1.15 26.75 -1.58
C ALA A 341 0.36 25.47 -1.91
N ASP A 342 0.45 25.00 -3.15
CA ASP A 342 -0.35 23.89 -3.69
C ASP A 342 0.51 22.71 -4.20
N GLY A 343 1.83 22.81 -4.13
CA GLY A 343 2.76 21.78 -4.60
C GLY A 343 3.03 21.79 -6.11
N GLU A 344 2.40 22.70 -6.86
CA GLU A 344 2.52 22.78 -8.32
C GLU A 344 2.99 24.15 -8.80
N ASN A 345 2.46 25.23 -8.24
CA ASN A 345 2.84 26.59 -8.57
C ASN A 345 4.04 27.03 -7.72
N TRP A 346 5.24 26.85 -8.28
CA TRP A 346 6.51 27.08 -7.58
C TRP A 346 7.02 28.52 -7.72
N LYS A 347 7.48 29.08 -6.60
CA LYS A 347 8.16 30.37 -6.50
C LYS A 347 9.61 30.15 -6.09
N GLU A 348 10.54 30.44 -6.98
CA GLU A 348 11.99 30.33 -6.74
C GLU A 348 12.48 31.32 -5.67
N ILE A 349 13.44 30.88 -4.86
CA ILE A 349 14.00 31.63 -3.73
C ILE A 349 15.51 31.72 -3.90
N GLY A 350 16.03 32.95 -4.02
CA GLY A 350 17.45 33.18 -4.26
C GLY A 350 18.37 32.92 -3.07
N HIS A 351 17.90 33.09 -1.82
CA HIS A 351 18.73 33.05 -0.59
C HIS A 351 17.94 32.55 0.65
N ALA A 352 18.62 31.99 1.65
CA ALA A 352 18.04 31.41 2.87
C ALA A 352 17.90 32.43 4.03
N PRO A 353 16.87 32.42 4.90
CA PRO A 353 15.42 32.27 4.75
C PRO A 353 14.69 33.57 4.36
N THR A 354 13.59 33.42 3.64
CA THR A 354 12.41 34.30 3.62
C THR A 354 11.26 33.53 4.28
N HIS A 355 10.61 34.10 5.29
CA HIS A 355 9.49 33.49 6.02
C HIS A 355 8.43 32.88 5.08
N PHE A 356 7.87 31.72 5.44
CA PHE A 356 6.81 31.07 4.65
C PHE A 356 5.64 30.59 5.54
N PRO A 357 4.42 30.52 4.98
CA PRO A 357 3.26 30.03 5.72
C PRO A 357 3.35 28.52 5.96
N THR A 358 2.70 28.05 7.01
CA THR A 358 2.39 26.63 7.25
C THR A 358 0.87 26.47 7.13
N PRO A 359 0.35 25.43 6.43
CA PRO A 359 1.09 24.47 5.61
C PRO A 359 1.61 25.08 4.29
N THR A 360 2.62 24.44 3.68
CA THR A 360 3.18 24.82 2.37
C THR A 360 4.03 23.66 1.81
N PHE A 361 4.56 23.80 0.60
CA PHE A 361 5.53 22.88 0.01
C PHE A 361 6.88 23.59 -0.20
N LEU A 362 7.96 22.84 0.01
CA LEU A 362 9.34 23.28 -0.21
C LEU A 362 10.00 22.37 -1.24
N ARG A 363 10.67 22.96 -2.23
CA ARG A 363 11.63 22.23 -3.05
C ARG A 363 12.99 22.45 -2.43
N VAL A 364 13.67 21.36 -2.11
CA VAL A 364 14.94 21.38 -1.39
C VAL A 364 15.99 20.69 -2.25
N LYS A 365 17.06 21.41 -2.53
CA LYS A 365 18.26 20.90 -3.18
C LYS A 365 19.23 20.39 -2.12
N TYR A 366 19.71 19.18 -2.32
CA TYR A 366 20.84 18.63 -1.58
C TYR A 366 22.12 19.20 -2.14
N GLU A 367 22.92 19.80 -1.26
CA GLU A 367 24.20 20.35 -1.64
C GLU A 367 25.29 19.29 -1.47
N ALA A 368 26.33 19.35 -2.30
CA ALA A 368 27.49 18.50 -2.14
C ALA A 368 28.18 18.89 -0.83
N GLY A 369 28.11 18.03 0.17
CA GLY A 369 28.74 18.22 1.45
C GLY A 369 29.17 16.89 2.06
N GLN A 370 30.09 16.99 3.02
CA GLN A 370 30.65 15.84 3.74
C GLN A 370 29.93 15.58 5.07
N SER A 371 28.80 16.26 5.34
CA SER A 371 28.07 16.05 6.58
C SER A 371 27.35 14.70 6.53
N ILE A 372 27.63 13.88 7.54
CA ILE A 372 26.87 12.66 7.82
C ILE A 372 25.42 12.95 8.26
N ASP A 373 25.10 14.21 8.55
CA ASP A 373 23.75 14.65 8.92
C ASP A 373 23.31 15.80 8.03
N ARG A 374 22.33 15.53 7.18
CA ARG A 374 21.62 16.55 6.40
C ARG A 374 20.47 17.06 7.24
N GLN A 375 20.32 18.38 7.34
CA GLN A 375 19.35 18.97 8.26
C GLN A 375 18.73 20.26 7.74
N LEU A 376 17.44 20.40 7.99
CA LEU A 376 16.73 21.68 8.02
C LEU A 376 16.07 21.85 9.39
N GLU A 377 16.26 23.00 10.03
CA GLU A 377 15.63 23.37 11.30
C GLU A 377 14.91 24.70 11.15
N PHE A 378 13.70 24.77 11.68
CA PHE A 378 12.81 25.92 11.60
C PHE A 378 12.26 26.30 12.97
N GLU A 379 11.85 27.55 13.09
CA GLU A 379 10.99 28.06 14.14
C GLU A 379 9.62 28.37 13.55
N TYR A 380 8.57 27.83 14.16
CA TYR A 380 7.17 28.08 13.84
C TYR A 380 6.56 29.01 14.89
N VAL A 381 5.79 29.99 14.44
CA VAL A 381 4.92 30.84 15.27
C VAL A 381 3.55 30.91 14.62
N GLY A 382 2.50 30.53 15.35
CA GLY A 382 1.14 30.48 14.81
C GLY A 382 0.11 30.07 15.86
N GLU A 383 -0.81 29.21 15.48
CA GLU A 383 -1.79 28.62 16.39
C GLU A 383 -1.13 27.76 17.49
N ALA A 384 -1.93 27.37 18.49
CA ALA A 384 -1.46 26.49 19.54
C ALA A 384 -1.08 25.12 18.96
N THR A 385 0.00 24.53 19.46
CA THR A 385 0.48 23.21 19.02
C THR A 385 0.46 22.22 20.16
N THR A 386 0.38 20.93 19.83
CA THR A 386 0.54 19.83 20.78
C THR A 386 1.64 18.91 20.26
N ASP A 387 2.70 18.70 21.06
CA ASP A 387 3.78 17.79 20.68
C ASP A 387 3.40 16.31 20.88
N PHE A 388 4.28 15.41 20.44
CA PHE A 388 4.09 13.96 20.57
C PHE A 388 3.97 13.46 22.03
N ARG A 389 4.28 14.28 23.02
CA ARG A 389 4.10 13.98 24.46
C ARG A 389 2.81 14.58 25.02
N GLY A 390 1.97 15.17 24.18
CA GLY A 390 0.74 15.84 24.59
C GLY A 390 0.98 17.22 25.21
N ARG A 391 2.18 17.80 25.09
CA ARG A 391 2.46 19.12 25.67
C ARG A 391 1.94 20.20 24.74
N VAL A 392 1.09 21.06 25.30
CA VAL A 392 0.51 22.19 24.57
C VAL A 392 1.45 23.39 24.63
N THR A 393 1.81 23.92 23.47
CA THR A 393 2.44 25.24 23.35
C THR A 393 1.37 26.25 22.93
N PRO A 394 1.12 27.31 23.72
CA PRO A 394 0.10 28.32 23.41
C PRO A 394 0.35 29.03 22.07
N ALA A 395 -0.72 29.52 21.46
CA ALA A 395 -0.63 30.31 20.23
C ALA A 395 0.32 31.51 20.39
N GLY A 396 1.08 31.81 19.33
CA GLY A 396 2.08 32.88 19.29
C GLY A 396 3.41 32.55 19.97
N GLN A 397 3.54 31.40 20.66
CA GLN A 397 4.82 30.96 21.21
C GLN A 397 5.63 30.17 20.18
N PRO A 398 6.96 30.36 20.12
CA PRO A 398 7.80 29.70 19.12
C PRO A 398 7.97 28.21 19.40
N VAL A 399 7.89 27.40 18.34
CA VAL A 399 8.12 25.94 18.37
C VAL A 399 9.16 25.57 17.33
N ARG A 400 10.12 24.72 17.68
CA ARG A 400 11.09 24.20 16.73
C ARG A 400 10.57 22.94 16.05
N PHE A 401 10.82 22.84 14.75
CA PHE A 401 10.58 21.63 13.98
C PHE A 401 11.60 21.55 12.85
N GLY A 402 11.69 20.39 12.19
CA GLY A 402 12.65 20.23 11.11
C GLY A 402 12.67 18.83 10.55
N TYR A 403 13.69 18.60 9.74
CA TYR A 403 14.00 17.32 9.16
C TYR A 403 15.50 17.08 9.36
N ARG A 404 15.85 15.88 9.82
CA ARG A 404 17.22 15.41 9.88
C ARG A 404 17.26 14.03 9.25
N ARG A 405 18.21 13.82 8.36
CA ARG A 405 18.50 12.51 7.79
C ARG A 405 19.98 12.24 7.99
N PHE A 406 20.28 11.16 8.70
CA PHE A 406 21.62 10.60 8.65
C PHE A 406 21.90 10.15 7.23
N HIS A 407 22.94 10.69 6.63
CA HIS A 407 23.36 10.44 5.27
C HIS A 407 24.79 9.91 5.29
N LEU A 408 24.88 8.59 5.32
CA LEU A 408 26.02 7.73 5.06
C LEU A 408 26.34 7.47 3.58
N PRO A 409 26.91 8.35 2.72
CA PRO A 409 27.20 7.93 1.35
C PRO A 409 28.29 6.87 1.38
N ILE A 410 27.99 5.71 0.81
CA ILE A 410 28.95 4.63 0.63
C ILE A 410 29.06 4.40 -0.88
N ASP A 411 30.28 4.46 -1.41
CA ASP A 411 30.55 4.23 -2.82
C ASP A 411 30.45 2.72 -3.13
N TRP A 412 29.24 2.20 -3.33
CA TRP A 412 29.03 0.78 -3.60
C TRP A 412 29.34 0.41 -5.04
N THR A 413 30.02 -0.71 -5.22
CA THR A 413 29.92 -1.57 -6.39
C THR A 413 29.08 -2.77 -6.01
N VAL A 414 27.95 -2.97 -6.68
CA VAL A 414 27.05 -4.09 -6.42
C VAL A 414 27.05 -4.99 -7.64
N LYS A 415 27.24 -6.30 -7.42
CA LYS A 415 27.25 -7.35 -8.44
C LYS A 415 26.20 -8.39 -8.11
N TRP A 416 25.48 -8.83 -9.13
CA TRP A 416 24.47 -9.88 -9.02
C TRP A 416 24.90 -11.11 -9.81
N PHE A 417 24.53 -12.28 -9.30
CA PHE A 417 24.83 -13.57 -9.92
C PHE A 417 23.57 -14.44 -9.88
N ALA A 418 23.29 -15.18 -10.95
CA ALA A 418 22.37 -16.31 -10.84
C ALA A 418 23.15 -17.51 -10.30
N TYR A 419 22.58 -18.27 -9.36
CA TYR A 419 23.21 -19.49 -8.86
C TYR A 419 22.36 -20.72 -9.16
N ASP A 420 23.01 -21.85 -9.38
CA ASP A 420 22.34 -23.13 -9.60
C ASP A 420 22.09 -23.82 -8.25
N LYS A 421 20.81 -24.05 -7.89
CA LYS A 421 20.42 -24.71 -6.63
C LYS A 421 21.03 -26.10 -6.46
N GLY A 422 21.34 -26.82 -7.55
CA GLY A 422 21.90 -28.17 -7.50
C GLY A 422 23.40 -28.18 -7.16
N THR A 423 24.14 -27.14 -7.52
CA THR A 423 25.62 -27.13 -7.51
C THR A 423 26.25 -25.96 -6.75
N GLN A 424 25.46 -24.95 -6.39
CA GLN A 424 25.92 -23.69 -5.79
C GLN A 424 24.99 -23.23 -4.67
N GLU A 425 24.27 -24.16 -4.05
CA GLU A 425 23.35 -23.84 -2.97
C GLU A 425 24.11 -23.16 -1.80
N PRO A 426 23.77 -21.92 -1.40
CA PRO A 426 24.59 -21.11 -0.49
C PRO A 426 24.75 -21.66 0.93
N ARG A 427 23.77 -22.42 1.42
CA ARG A 427 23.71 -22.97 2.79
C ARG A 427 24.43 -24.32 2.89
N THR A 428 24.44 -25.10 1.82
CA THR A 428 24.97 -26.47 1.80
C THR A 428 26.22 -26.66 0.95
N GLN A 429 26.48 -25.76 0.00
CA GLN A 429 27.60 -25.80 -0.95
C GLN A 429 28.34 -24.45 -0.98
N TYR A 430 28.65 -23.94 0.21
CA TYR A 430 29.20 -22.59 0.40
C TYR A 430 30.49 -22.32 -0.38
N ASP A 431 31.40 -23.29 -0.51
CA ASP A 431 32.64 -23.09 -1.28
C ASP A 431 32.38 -22.86 -2.78
N ALA A 432 31.41 -23.58 -3.35
CA ALA A 432 31.00 -23.41 -4.74
C ALA A 432 30.29 -22.05 -4.94
N PHE A 433 29.46 -21.66 -3.98
CA PHE A 433 28.81 -20.35 -3.94
C PHE A 433 29.83 -19.21 -3.81
N ARG A 434 30.84 -19.33 -2.94
CA ARG A 434 31.93 -18.38 -2.80
C ARG A 434 32.72 -18.21 -4.09
N LYS A 435 33.03 -19.33 -4.75
CA LYS A 435 33.68 -19.30 -6.06
C LYS A 435 32.84 -18.59 -7.12
N LEU A 436 31.51 -18.72 -7.09
CA LEU A 436 30.60 -17.94 -7.94
C LEU A 436 30.74 -16.44 -7.68
N LEU A 437 30.80 -15.99 -6.43
CA LEU A 437 30.96 -14.56 -6.12
C LEU A 437 32.33 -14.00 -6.54
N GLU A 438 33.38 -14.82 -6.51
CA GLU A 438 34.75 -14.42 -6.83
C GLU A 438 35.05 -14.45 -8.34
N GLU A 439 34.58 -15.49 -9.03
CA GLU A 439 34.97 -15.80 -10.42
C GLU A 439 33.78 -15.87 -11.39
N GLY A 440 32.55 -15.88 -10.87
CA GLY A 440 31.33 -16.07 -11.65
C GLY A 440 31.02 -14.91 -12.60
N LYS A 441 30.22 -15.22 -13.61
CA LYS A 441 29.70 -14.20 -14.52
C LYS A 441 28.61 -13.40 -13.82
N THR A 442 28.90 -12.13 -13.59
CA THR A 442 27.94 -11.14 -13.15
C THR A 442 26.78 -10.99 -14.15
N ILE A 443 25.53 -11.07 -13.69
CA ILE A 443 24.33 -10.87 -14.52
C ILE A 443 23.86 -9.41 -14.54
N ARG A 444 24.26 -8.62 -13.53
CA ARG A 444 24.04 -7.17 -13.43
C ARG A 444 25.16 -6.58 -12.57
N GLU A 445 25.62 -5.39 -12.90
CA GLU A 445 26.55 -4.62 -12.06
C GLU A 445 26.12 -3.16 -12.05
N GLU A 446 26.18 -2.51 -10.89
CA GLU A 446 25.89 -1.08 -10.79
C GLU A 446 26.67 -0.41 -9.68
N ARG A 447 26.73 0.92 -9.76
CA ARG A 447 27.28 1.78 -8.71
C ARG A 447 26.17 2.61 -8.10
N VAL A 448 26.05 2.52 -6.78
CA VAL A 448 25.02 3.23 -6.00
C VAL A 448 25.66 3.87 -4.77
N GLN A 449 24.99 4.86 -4.20
CA GLN A 449 25.41 5.54 -2.97
C GLN A 449 24.67 5.00 -1.73
N GLU A 450 23.59 4.26 -1.94
CA GLU A 450 22.75 3.67 -0.92
C GLU A 450 22.39 2.25 -1.35
N LEU A 451 22.37 1.33 -0.39
CA LEU A 451 21.96 -0.05 -0.61
C LEU A 451 20.54 -0.21 -0.03
N ASN A 452 19.54 -0.13 -0.90
CA ASN A 452 18.12 -0.16 -0.51
C ASN A 452 17.28 -0.89 -1.57
N TYR A 453 17.39 -2.20 -1.57
CA TYR A 453 16.76 -3.09 -2.54
C TYR A 453 15.55 -3.81 -1.95
N ALA A 454 14.47 -3.88 -2.72
CA ALA A 454 13.25 -4.58 -2.35
C ALA A 454 12.41 -4.88 -3.61
N TRP A 455 12.05 -6.14 -3.84
CA TRP A 455 11.25 -6.56 -5.00
C TRP A 455 10.36 -7.76 -4.69
N GLY A 456 9.19 -7.80 -5.34
CA GLY A 456 8.41 -9.02 -5.48
C GLY A 456 8.56 -9.54 -6.90
N GLY A 457 9.10 -10.74 -7.06
CA GLY A 457 9.41 -11.33 -8.38
C GLY A 457 10.77 -10.91 -8.96
N ALA A 458 10.87 -10.85 -10.30
CA ALA A 458 12.13 -10.62 -11.01
C ALA A 458 12.86 -9.32 -10.61
N ILE A 459 14.18 -9.40 -10.38
CA ILE A 459 15.04 -8.27 -9.98
C ILE A 459 15.26 -7.21 -11.07
N GLY A 460 14.64 -7.42 -12.23
CA GLY A 460 14.63 -6.55 -13.39
C GLY A 460 14.19 -7.30 -14.65
N PRO A 461 13.92 -6.58 -15.76
CA PRO A 461 13.54 -7.21 -17.02
C PRO A 461 14.60 -8.23 -17.49
N GLY A 462 14.20 -9.49 -17.69
CA GLY A 462 15.08 -10.57 -18.15
C GLY A 462 16.06 -11.11 -17.10
N LEU A 463 15.93 -10.69 -15.84
CA LEU A 463 16.72 -11.18 -14.71
C LEU A 463 15.91 -12.19 -13.88
N PRO A 464 16.56 -13.10 -13.13
CA PRO A 464 15.84 -14.09 -12.33
C PRO A 464 15.00 -13.45 -11.23
N ALA A 465 13.89 -14.12 -10.87
CA ALA A 465 13.10 -13.82 -9.69
C ALA A 465 13.67 -14.47 -8.42
N ASP A 466 14.21 -15.67 -8.58
CA ASP A 466 14.63 -16.55 -7.51
C ASP A 466 16.06 -17.04 -7.80
N TYR A 467 16.74 -17.60 -6.79
CA TYR A 467 18.08 -18.19 -6.92
C TYR A 467 19.15 -17.24 -7.47
N PHE A 468 19.27 -16.06 -6.87
CA PHE A 468 20.34 -15.13 -7.18
C PHE A 468 21.15 -14.74 -5.93
N ALA A 469 22.36 -14.24 -6.16
CA ALA A 469 23.27 -13.77 -5.14
C ALA A 469 23.66 -12.32 -5.38
N THR A 470 23.95 -11.60 -4.31
CA THR A 470 24.44 -10.22 -4.35
C THR A 470 25.77 -10.11 -3.60
N LEU A 471 26.78 -9.54 -4.27
CA LEU A 471 28.01 -9.09 -3.64
C LEU A 471 28.06 -7.56 -3.72
N ALA A 472 27.98 -6.90 -2.58
CA ALA A 472 28.12 -5.45 -2.49
C ALA A 472 29.41 -5.08 -1.75
N GLU A 473 30.25 -4.29 -2.41
CA GLU A 473 31.52 -3.80 -1.84
C GLU A 473 31.54 -2.28 -1.88
N GLY A 474 31.90 -1.64 -0.78
CA GLY A 474 31.88 -0.19 -0.68
C GLY A 474 32.98 0.37 0.21
N THR A 475 33.24 1.66 0.05
CA THR A 475 34.09 2.43 0.96
C THR A 475 33.38 3.68 1.43
N PHE A 476 33.64 4.08 2.67
CA PHE A 476 33.06 5.28 3.26
C PHE A 476 33.98 5.92 4.28
N GLN A 477 33.68 7.18 4.60
CA GLN A 477 34.36 7.97 5.63
C GLN A 477 33.34 8.35 6.69
N ILE A 478 33.64 8.12 7.97
CA ILE A 478 32.73 8.43 9.07
C ILE A 478 33.48 9.10 10.24
N PRO A 479 32.88 10.06 10.96
CA PRO A 479 33.46 10.59 12.20
C PRO A 479 33.67 9.49 13.26
N PRO A 480 34.60 9.68 14.21
CA PRO A 480 34.75 8.77 15.35
C PRO A 480 33.47 8.72 16.20
N GLY A 481 32.96 7.51 16.48
CA GLY A 481 31.78 7.31 17.31
C GLY A 481 31.33 5.85 17.40
N ASP A 482 30.32 5.63 18.24
CA ASP A 482 29.61 4.36 18.32
C ASP A 482 28.37 4.42 17.42
N TYR A 483 28.23 3.40 16.59
CA TYR A 483 27.18 3.29 15.59
C TYR A 483 26.45 1.95 15.72
N VAL A 484 25.21 1.93 15.24
CA VAL A 484 24.46 0.71 14.99
C VAL A 484 24.43 0.50 13.48
N LEU A 485 24.99 -0.62 13.04
CA LEU A 485 24.86 -1.17 11.71
C LEU A 485 23.62 -2.05 11.67
N GLU A 486 22.73 -1.81 10.73
CA GLU A 486 21.46 -2.51 10.55
C GLU A 486 21.39 -3.03 9.11
N VAL A 487 21.11 -4.31 8.94
CA VAL A 487 20.87 -4.91 7.62
C VAL A 487 19.51 -5.60 7.61
N THR A 488 18.67 -5.28 6.63
CA THR A 488 17.45 -6.05 6.38
C THR A 488 17.68 -6.91 5.16
N SER A 489 17.63 -8.24 5.34
CA SER A 489 17.72 -9.20 4.25
C SER A 489 16.49 -10.10 4.23
N ASP A 490 16.05 -10.47 3.03
CA ASP A 490 15.37 -11.74 2.84
C ASP A 490 16.45 -12.78 2.54
N ASP A 491 16.33 -13.95 3.14
CA ASP A 491 17.35 -14.99 3.09
C ASP A 491 18.74 -14.55 3.54
N GLY A 492 19.77 -15.33 3.24
CA GLY A 492 21.02 -15.25 3.99
C GLY A 492 21.83 -13.99 3.71
N VAL A 493 22.42 -13.43 4.78
CA VAL A 493 23.32 -12.27 4.70
C VAL A 493 24.56 -12.43 5.57
N LYS A 494 25.68 -11.90 5.10
CA LYS A 494 26.91 -11.66 5.86
C LYS A 494 27.45 -10.28 5.57
N VAL A 495 27.87 -9.57 6.62
CA VAL A 495 28.42 -8.22 6.52
C VAL A 495 29.79 -8.16 7.19
N TRP A 496 30.76 -7.59 6.48
CA TRP A 496 32.11 -7.34 6.98
C TRP A 496 32.42 -5.86 6.94
N ILE A 497 33.11 -5.37 7.98
CA ILE A 497 33.77 -4.06 7.98
C ILE A 497 35.26 -4.30 8.21
N ASP A 498 36.10 -3.77 7.31
CA ASP A 498 37.55 -3.96 7.32
C ASP A 498 37.96 -5.43 7.50
N ASP A 499 37.35 -6.30 6.69
CA ASP A 499 37.56 -7.76 6.67
C ASP A 499 37.11 -8.49 7.96
N LYS A 500 36.54 -7.80 8.95
CA LYS A 500 35.94 -8.39 10.14
C LYS A 500 34.45 -8.62 9.95
N LEU A 501 33.99 -9.86 10.13
CA LEU A 501 32.57 -10.21 10.11
C LEU A 501 31.86 -9.55 11.30
N VAL A 502 30.82 -8.76 11.02
CA VAL A 502 30.06 -8.01 12.03
C VAL A 502 28.60 -8.45 12.14
N ILE A 503 28.01 -8.96 11.06
CA ILE A 503 26.67 -9.55 11.03
C ILE A 503 26.71 -10.83 10.21
N GLU A 504 26.09 -11.91 10.71
CA GLU A 504 25.89 -13.16 9.99
C GLU A 504 24.52 -13.73 10.34
N ASN A 505 23.66 -13.87 9.33
CA ASN A 505 22.44 -14.65 9.39
C ASN A 505 22.36 -15.44 8.08
N TRP A 506 23.04 -16.57 8.02
CA TRP A 506 23.19 -17.37 6.79
C TRP A 506 22.14 -18.49 6.69
N THR A 507 20.86 -18.13 6.87
CA THR A 507 19.73 -19.05 6.89
C THR A 507 18.66 -18.68 5.84
N TRP A 508 17.72 -19.57 5.55
CA TRP A 508 16.53 -19.24 4.74
C TRP A 508 15.48 -18.60 5.66
N HIS A 509 15.09 -17.38 5.38
CA HIS A 509 14.23 -16.58 6.25
C HIS A 509 13.52 -15.47 5.47
N GLY A 510 12.30 -15.15 5.90
CA GLY A 510 11.59 -13.95 5.44
C GLY A 510 12.31 -12.65 5.84
N PRO A 511 11.85 -11.46 5.40
CA PRO A 511 12.59 -10.22 5.61
C PRO A 511 12.88 -9.95 7.09
N THR A 512 14.16 -9.99 7.46
CA THR A 512 14.62 -9.92 8.86
C THR A 512 15.63 -8.79 9.03
N LEU A 513 15.49 -8.03 10.12
CA LEU A 513 16.43 -6.98 10.51
C LEU A 513 17.48 -7.55 11.49
N ASP A 514 18.72 -7.64 11.03
CA ASP A 514 19.88 -7.95 11.86
C ASP A 514 20.66 -6.67 12.20
N SER A 515 21.27 -6.60 13.39
CA SER A 515 22.01 -5.42 13.81
C SER A 515 23.29 -5.73 14.59
N ALA A 516 24.28 -4.83 14.48
CA ALA A 516 25.54 -4.90 15.21
C ALA A 516 25.96 -3.51 15.71
N GLN A 517 26.51 -3.44 16.92
CA GLN A 517 27.16 -2.24 17.43
C GLN A 517 28.61 -2.21 16.96
N VAL A 518 29.04 -1.10 16.37
CA VAL A 518 30.37 -0.93 15.82
C VAL A 518 30.94 0.42 16.23
N SER A 519 32.20 0.45 16.67
CA SER A 519 32.93 1.70 16.91
C SER A 519 33.76 2.01 15.66
N LEU A 520 33.42 3.09 14.97
CA LEU A 520 34.01 3.46 13.69
C LEU A 520 34.61 4.86 13.77
N GLY A 521 35.53 5.17 12.85
CA GLY A 521 36.16 6.47 12.73
C GLY A 521 37.23 6.48 11.63
N GLY A 522 37.12 7.42 10.71
CA GLY A 522 38.01 7.50 9.55
C GLY A 522 37.44 6.79 8.33
N ARG A 523 38.32 6.19 7.52
CA ARG A 523 37.97 5.49 6.28
C ARG A 523 37.80 3.99 6.56
N HIS A 524 36.72 3.40 6.06
CA HIS A 524 36.43 1.97 6.20
C HIS A 524 36.07 1.34 4.85
N ARG A 525 36.28 0.02 4.75
CA ARG A 525 35.72 -0.83 3.70
C ARG A 525 34.58 -1.65 4.27
N ILE A 526 33.54 -1.85 3.49
CA ILE A 526 32.41 -2.72 3.82
C ILE A 526 32.17 -3.70 2.68
N ARG A 527 31.86 -4.95 3.04
CA ARG A 527 31.46 -6.00 2.12
C ARG A 527 30.19 -6.66 2.62
N ILE A 528 29.27 -6.94 1.72
CA ILE A 528 28.04 -7.68 2.00
C ILE A 528 27.92 -8.81 0.99
N GLU A 529 27.65 -10.01 1.50
CA GLU A 529 27.27 -11.17 0.71
C GLU A 529 25.83 -11.51 1.06
N HIS A 530 25.01 -11.75 0.05
CA HIS A 530 23.59 -12.06 0.18
C HIS A 530 23.18 -13.12 -0.82
N PHE A 531 22.21 -13.96 -0.46
CA PHE A 531 21.54 -14.86 -1.39
C PHE A 531 20.02 -14.77 -1.23
N GLU A 532 19.31 -14.98 -2.33
CA GLU A 532 17.86 -15.16 -2.38
C GLU A 532 17.53 -16.57 -2.87
N ILE A 533 16.57 -17.24 -2.24
CA ILE A 533 16.03 -18.54 -2.65
C ILE A 533 14.70 -18.36 -3.37
N ASP A 534 13.70 -17.72 -2.75
CA ASP A 534 12.36 -17.59 -3.32
C ASP A 534 11.53 -16.41 -2.79
N GLY A 535 10.63 -15.90 -3.63
CA GLY A 535 9.54 -15.04 -3.18
C GLY A 535 9.85 -13.54 -3.19
N TYR A 536 9.89 -12.92 -2.02
CA TYR A 536 10.10 -11.48 -1.87
C TYR A 536 11.50 -11.21 -1.37
N SER A 537 12.37 -10.60 -2.17
CA SER A 537 13.70 -10.27 -1.67
C SER A 537 13.78 -8.86 -1.12
N THR A 538 14.67 -8.70 -0.16
CA THR A 538 15.18 -7.39 0.22
C THR A 538 16.65 -7.46 0.61
N LEU A 539 17.38 -6.38 0.35
CA LEU A 539 18.70 -6.15 0.91
C LEU A 539 18.84 -4.65 1.16
N LYS A 540 18.85 -4.24 2.42
CA LYS A 540 18.93 -2.83 2.84
C LYS A 540 20.00 -2.68 3.89
N LEU A 541 20.85 -1.67 3.77
CA LEU A 541 21.81 -1.30 4.81
C LEU A 541 21.49 0.07 5.38
N SER A 542 21.53 0.16 6.71
CA SER A 542 21.51 1.41 7.46
C SER A 542 22.68 1.43 8.43
N ILE A 543 23.31 2.60 8.58
CA ILE A 543 24.22 2.90 9.68
C ILE A 543 23.63 4.12 10.36
N ARG A 544 23.54 4.10 11.69
CA ARG A 544 23.07 5.26 12.46
C ARG A 544 23.90 5.45 13.72
N PRO A 545 24.06 6.69 14.22
CA PRO A 545 24.62 6.91 15.55
C PRO A 545 23.82 6.14 16.60
N LYS A 546 24.52 5.61 17.61
CA LYS A 546 23.90 4.86 18.70
C LYS A 546 23.06 5.72 19.63
#